data_AF-A0A1X6NJ69-F1
#
_entry.id   AF-A0A1X6NJ69-F1
#
_cell.length_a   1.000
_cell.length_b   1.000
_cell.length_c   1.000
_cell.angle_alpha   90.00
_cell.angle_beta   90.00
_cell.angle_gamma   90.00
#
_symmetry.space_group_name_H-M   'P 1'
#
loop_
_entity.id
_entity.type
_entity.pdbx_description
1 polymer ?
#
loop_
_entity_poly.entity_id
_entity_poly.type
_entity_poly.pdbx_seq_one_letter_code
_entity_poly.pdbx_strand_id
1 'polypeptide(L)'
;MLPYKVDSVGTTAVWEAAVKAGTVEQAVMVSSLGTEQVKFPAALLNLFWGILVWKRQAEVALAKSGLPYTIVRPGGLEAAGDDYGDTHNVVFGAANEFGGGTVSRMQIADVVAEALTNPDVAANKVVEVIAKDDAPARPIKELFAQVPEYRV
;
A
#
# COMPACT_ATOMS: atom_id res chain seq x y z
N MET A 1 -17.80 -5.48 -14.36
CA MET A 1 -18.04 -5.43 -12.90
C MET A 1 -17.57 -4.05 -12.42
N LEU A 2 -18.36 -3.31 -11.64
CA LEU A 2 -17.97 -1.95 -11.24
C LEU A 2 -16.86 -2.00 -10.17
N PRO A 3 -15.80 -1.16 -10.27
CA PRO A 3 -14.72 -1.07 -9.27
C PRO A 3 -15.21 -1.03 -7.81
N TYR A 4 -16.28 -0.30 -7.54
CA TYR A 4 -16.92 -0.23 -6.21
C TYR A 4 -17.21 -1.61 -5.58
N LYS A 5 -17.71 -2.58 -6.36
CA LYS A 5 -18.06 -3.90 -5.84
C LYS A 5 -16.84 -4.70 -5.40
N VAL A 6 -15.69 -4.49 -6.05
CA VAL A 6 -14.47 -5.27 -5.81
C VAL A 6 -13.57 -4.53 -4.82
N ASP A 7 -13.17 -3.31 -5.15
CA ASP A 7 -12.18 -2.52 -4.42
C ASP A 7 -12.70 -1.86 -3.14
N SER A 8 -14.03 -1.82 -2.95
CA SER A 8 -14.64 -1.34 -1.70
C SER A 8 -15.45 -2.44 -1.01
N VAL A 9 -16.59 -2.85 -1.57
CA VAL A 9 -17.49 -3.80 -0.90
C VAL A 9 -16.83 -5.16 -0.65
N GLY A 10 -16.26 -5.77 -1.70
CA GLY A 10 -15.58 -7.06 -1.58
C GLY A 10 -14.39 -7.02 -0.63
N THR A 11 -13.55 -5.99 -0.75
CA THR A 11 -12.37 -5.83 0.11
C THR A 11 -12.76 -5.57 1.58
N THR A 12 -13.80 -4.77 1.84
CA THR A 12 -14.31 -4.53 3.19
C THR A 12 -14.86 -5.81 3.82
N ALA A 13 -15.58 -6.63 3.05
CA ALA A 13 -16.08 -7.92 3.53
C ALA A 13 -14.96 -8.89 3.93
N VAL A 14 -13.78 -8.81 3.29
CA VAL A 14 -12.59 -9.58 3.72
C VAL A 14 -12.13 -9.14 5.10
N TRP A 15 -12.09 -7.84 5.39
CA TRP A 15 -11.73 -7.31 6.71
C TRP A 15 -12.75 -7.71 7.79
N GLU A 16 -14.04 -7.62 7.49
CA GLU A 16 -15.10 -8.07 8.39
C GLU A 16 -14.99 -9.57 8.70
N ALA A 17 -14.68 -10.40 7.69
CA ALA A 17 -14.46 -11.83 7.87
C ALA A 17 -13.20 -12.11 8.71
N ALA A 18 -12.11 -11.36 8.49
CA ALA A 18 -10.88 -11.46 9.27
C ALA A 18 -11.10 -11.11 10.74
N VAL A 19 -11.82 -10.00 11.03
CA VAL A 19 -12.22 -9.63 12.39
C VAL A 19 -13.06 -10.73 13.03
N LYS A 20 -14.07 -11.24 12.31
CA LYS A 20 -14.94 -12.32 12.81
C LYS A 20 -14.17 -13.62 13.09
N ALA A 21 -13.14 -13.91 12.31
CA ALA A 21 -12.30 -15.09 12.52
C ALA A 21 -11.44 -15.00 13.78
N GLY A 22 -11.09 -13.79 14.24
CA GLY A 22 -10.38 -13.56 15.51
C GLY A 22 -8.97 -14.15 15.58
N THR A 23 -8.42 -14.61 14.46
CA THR A 23 -7.14 -15.34 14.36
C THR A 23 -6.12 -14.63 13.48
N VAL A 24 -6.48 -13.49 12.90
CA VAL A 24 -5.60 -12.70 12.02
C VAL A 24 -4.70 -11.81 12.87
N GLU A 25 -3.40 -12.05 12.80
CA GLU A 25 -2.39 -11.31 13.57
C GLU A 25 -1.86 -10.07 12.84
N GLN A 26 -1.95 -10.05 11.51
CA GLN A 26 -1.52 -8.94 10.66
C GLN A 26 -2.28 -8.98 9.33
N ALA A 27 -2.84 -7.86 8.91
CA ALA A 27 -3.50 -7.70 7.61
C ALA A 27 -2.69 -6.76 6.71
N VAL A 28 -2.34 -7.19 5.50
CA VAL A 28 -1.63 -6.35 4.53
C VAL A 28 -2.51 -6.09 3.32
N MET A 29 -2.67 -4.81 2.96
CA MET A 29 -3.46 -4.38 1.81
C MET A 29 -2.57 -3.65 0.81
N VAL A 30 -2.48 -4.18 -0.41
CA VAL A 30 -1.89 -3.44 -1.54
C VAL A 30 -2.96 -2.55 -2.17
N SER A 31 -2.76 -1.24 -2.05
CA SER A 31 -3.63 -0.17 -2.55
C SER A 31 -2.96 0.56 -3.72
N SER A 32 -2.89 1.89 -3.70
CA SER A 32 -2.26 2.71 -4.73
C SER A 32 -1.83 4.06 -4.16
N LEU A 33 -0.77 4.64 -4.71
CA LEU A 33 -0.51 6.08 -4.54
C LEU A 33 -1.72 6.91 -5.02
N GLY A 34 -1.92 8.05 -4.36
CA GLY A 34 -2.94 9.03 -4.72
C GLY A 34 -4.37 8.73 -4.25
N THR A 35 -4.59 7.74 -3.37
CA THR A 35 -5.93 7.46 -2.80
C THR A 35 -6.50 8.60 -1.94
N GLU A 36 -5.63 9.48 -1.43
CA GLU A 36 -6.00 10.69 -0.70
C GLU A 36 -5.68 11.99 -1.46
N GLN A 37 -5.09 11.90 -2.67
CA GLN A 37 -4.70 13.06 -3.47
C GLN A 37 -5.64 13.26 -4.66
N VAL A 38 -6.28 14.42 -4.74
CA VAL A 38 -7.15 14.81 -5.87
C VAL A 38 -6.36 15.58 -6.95
N LYS A 39 -5.02 15.58 -6.89
CA LYS A 39 -4.15 16.31 -7.82
C LYS A 39 -3.85 15.47 -9.07
N PHE A 40 -3.55 16.14 -10.18
CA PHE A 40 -3.11 15.49 -11.42
C PHE A 40 -1.76 14.79 -11.19
N PRO A 41 -1.53 13.50 -11.54
CA PRO A 41 -2.32 12.63 -12.43
C PRO A 41 -3.34 11.70 -11.74
N ALA A 42 -3.48 11.71 -10.40
CA ALA A 42 -4.49 10.88 -9.69
C ALA A 42 -5.94 11.20 -10.12
N ALA A 43 -6.20 12.43 -10.57
CA ALA A 43 -7.45 12.82 -11.23
C ALA A 43 -7.72 12.03 -12.54
N LEU A 44 -6.69 11.67 -13.32
CA LEU A 44 -6.83 10.81 -14.50
C LEU A 44 -7.09 9.34 -14.13
N LEU A 45 -6.57 8.88 -13.00
CA LEU A 45 -6.88 7.54 -12.50
C LEU A 45 -8.33 7.46 -11.98
N ASN A 46 -8.85 8.54 -11.39
CA ASN A 46 -10.27 8.64 -11.02
C ASN A 46 -11.23 8.67 -12.24
N LEU A 47 -10.73 8.92 -13.46
CA LEU A 47 -11.51 8.71 -14.70
C LEU A 47 -11.86 7.23 -14.93
N PHE A 48 -11.20 6.28 -14.26
CA PHE A 48 -11.62 4.87 -14.17
C PHE A 48 -12.67 4.65 -13.07
N TRP A 49 -13.82 5.33 -13.18
CA TRP A 49 -14.98 5.13 -12.30
C TRP A 49 -14.69 5.35 -10.79
N GLY A 50 -13.77 6.26 -10.44
CA GLY A 50 -13.43 6.57 -9.05
C GLY A 50 -12.74 5.44 -8.29
N ILE A 51 -12.01 4.55 -8.98
CA ILE A 51 -11.28 3.41 -8.39
C ILE A 51 -10.48 3.77 -7.13
N LEU A 52 -9.79 4.91 -7.10
CA LEU A 52 -8.98 5.32 -5.95
C LEU A 52 -9.84 5.68 -4.73
N VAL A 53 -11.03 6.25 -4.94
CA VAL A 53 -12.00 6.53 -3.87
C VAL A 53 -12.48 5.23 -3.22
N TRP A 54 -12.72 4.20 -4.03
CA TRP A 54 -13.16 2.88 -3.53
C TRP A 54 -12.06 2.16 -2.76
N LYS A 55 -10.82 2.18 -3.28
CA LYS A 55 -9.65 1.68 -2.55
C LYS A 55 -9.48 2.41 -1.22
N ARG A 56 -9.62 3.75 -1.22
CA ARG A 56 -9.56 4.55 0.02
C ARG A 56 -10.63 4.15 1.03
N GLN A 57 -11.85 3.85 0.57
CA GLN A 57 -12.91 3.38 1.47
C GLN A 57 -12.53 2.05 2.15
N ALA A 58 -11.95 1.10 1.40
CA ALA A 58 -11.47 -0.16 1.96
C ALA A 58 -10.25 0.01 2.89
N GLU A 59 -9.34 0.94 2.59
CA GLU A 59 -8.24 1.31 3.49
C GLU A 59 -8.76 1.84 4.84
N VAL A 60 -9.73 2.75 4.80
CA VAL A 60 -10.35 3.31 6.01
C VAL A 60 -11.08 2.22 6.80
N ALA A 61 -11.75 1.30 6.11
CA ALA A 61 -12.40 0.16 6.76
C ALA A 61 -11.38 -0.74 7.49
N LEU A 62 -10.24 -1.05 6.84
CA LEU A 62 -9.16 -1.82 7.48
C LEU A 62 -8.60 -1.09 8.69
N ALA A 63 -8.25 0.19 8.55
CA ALA A 63 -7.67 0.97 9.65
C ALA A 63 -8.63 1.15 10.85
N LYS A 64 -9.95 1.13 10.60
CA LYS A 64 -10.99 1.17 11.66
C LYS A 64 -11.41 -0.20 12.18
N SER A 65 -10.92 -1.30 11.58
CA SER A 65 -11.36 -2.67 11.92
C SER A 65 -10.85 -3.15 13.29
N GLY A 66 -9.78 -2.54 13.80
CA GLY A 66 -9.07 -3.01 15.00
C GLY A 66 -8.05 -4.12 14.75
N LEU A 67 -7.91 -4.60 13.51
CA LEU A 67 -6.83 -5.50 13.12
C LEU A 67 -5.49 -4.75 13.07
N PRO A 68 -4.37 -5.35 13.52
CA PRO A 68 -3.06 -4.88 13.12
C PRO A 68 -2.95 -4.89 11.59
N TYR A 69 -2.48 -3.79 11.01
CA TYR A 69 -2.50 -3.64 9.56
C TYR A 69 -1.29 -2.93 8.95
N THR A 70 -1.03 -3.19 7.68
CA THR A 70 -0.15 -2.39 6.83
C THR A 70 -0.85 -2.12 5.50
N ILE A 71 -1.00 -0.86 5.13
CA ILE A 71 -1.50 -0.45 3.81
C ILE A 71 -0.30 -0.03 2.97
N VAL A 72 -0.06 -0.74 1.88
CA VAL A 72 1.02 -0.47 0.92
C VAL A 72 0.43 0.26 -0.28
N ARG A 73 0.86 1.51 -0.52
CA ARG A 73 0.46 2.36 -1.64
C ARG A 73 1.60 2.45 -2.66
N PRO A 74 1.68 1.50 -3.61
CA PRO A 74 2.72 1.54 -4.63
C PRO A 74 2.51 2.71 -5.60
N GLY A 75 3.62 3.21 -6.15
CA GLY A 75 3.60 4.02 -7.36
C GLY A 75 3.14 3.25 -8.60
N GLY A 76 3.37 3.82 -9.77
CA GLY A 76 3.09 3.15 -11.04
C GLY A 76 3.87 1.83 -11.11
N LEU A 77 3.17 0.73 -11.33
CA LEU A 77 3.81 -0.57 -11.51
C LEU A 77 4.50 -0.59 -12.87
N GLU A 78 5.79 -0.92 -12.90
CA GLU A 78 6.50 -1.09 -14.18
C GLU A 78 5.99 -2.34 -14.95
N ALA A 79 6.65 -2.64 -16.08
CA ALA A 79 6.33 -3.78 -16.91
C ALA A 79 6.56 -5.12 -16.15
N ALA A 80 6.49 -6.25 -16.83
CA ALA A 80 6.86 -7.51 -16.21
C ALA A 80 8.35 -7.75 -16.50
N GLY A 81 9.23 -7.19 -15.67
CA GLY A 81 10.66 -7.45 -15.67
C GLY A 81 11.13 -7.72 -14.25
N ASP A 82 12.03 -8.70 -14.09
CA ASP A 82 12.56 -9.10 -12.78
C ASP A 82 13.86 -8.33 -12.43
N ASP A 83 14.20 -7.28 -13.20
CA ASP A 83 15.49 -6.57 -13.16
C ASP A 83 15.40 -5.12 -12.67
N TYR A 84 14.19 -4.57 -12.43
CA TYR A 84 14.05 -3.18 -11.98
C TYR A 84 14.76 -2.92 -10.64
N GLY A 85 14.78 -3.93 -9.76
CA GLY A 85 15.48 -3.90 -8.48
C GLY A 85 17.00 -3.91 -8.58
N ASP A 86 17.58 -4.28 -9.73
CA ASP A 86 19.04 -4.33 -9.92
C ASP A 86 19.66 -2.93 -9.95
N THR A 87 18.85 -1.93 -10.35
CA THR A 87 19.28 -0.55 -10.50
C THR A 87 18.51 0.41 -9.62
N HIS A 88 17.29 0.07 -9.17
CA HIS A 88 16.45 0.94 -8.38
C HIS A 88 16.18 0.37 -6.99
N ASN A 89 16.50 1.13 -5.95
CA ASN A 89 16.20 0.76 -4.58
C ASN A 89 14.86 1.32 -4.12
N VAL A 90 14.14 0.54 -3.32
CA VAL A 90 12.85 0.94 -2.75
C VAL A 90 13.02 2.08 -1.76
N VAL A 91 12.12 3.06 -1.82
CA VAL A 91 12.02 4.19 -0.91
C VAL A 91 10.60 4.24 -0.36
N PHE A 92 10.50 4.42 0.97
CA PHE A 92 9.22 4.59 1.65
C PHE A 92 8.93 6.06 1.91
N GLY A 93 7.66 6.42 1.77
CA GLY A 93 7.10 7.68 2.23
C GLY A 93 5.95 7.44 3.19
N ALA A 94 5.66 8.43 4.03
CA ALA A 94 4.43 8.45 4.80
C ALA A 94 3.22 8.70 3.88
N ALA A 95 2.01 8.59 4.45
CA ALA A 95 0.79 8.88 3.71
C ALA A 95 0.81 10.30 3.11
N ASN A 96 0.60 10.39 1.79
CA ASN A 96 0.60 11.62 0.97
C ASN A 96 1.95 12.32 0.81
N GLU A 97 3.06 11.61 0.99
CA GLU A 97 4.39 12.19 0.80
C GLU A 97 4.79 12.25 -0.67
N PHE A 98 4.47 11.21 -1.45
CA PHE A 98 4.85 11.12 -2.84
C PHE A 98 3.73 11.61 -3.77
N GLY A 99 4.09 12.44 -4.74
CA GLY A 99 3.21 12.87 -5.83
C GLY A 99 3.21 11.94 -7.05
N GLY A 100 4.06 10.91 -7.04
CA GLY A 100 4.24 9.96 -8.14
C GLY A 100 5.57 9.22 -8.03
N GLY A 101 5.76 8.23 -8.91
CA GLY A 101 6.95 7.38 -8.97
C GLY A 101 6.60 6.00 -9.49
N THR A 102 7.62 5.16 -9.66
CA THR A 102 7.49 3.82 -10.25
C THR A 102 8.11 2.78 -9.31
N VAL A 103 7.58 1.55 -9.32
CA VAL A 103 8.10 0.42 -8.55
C VAL A 103 7.72 -0.89 -9.24
N SER A 104 8.53 -1.94 -9.08
CA SER A 104 8.21 -3.26 -9.64
C SER A 104 7.24 -4.06 -8.78
N ARG A 105 6.56 -5.01 -9.41
CA ARG A 105 5.69 -5.96 -8.69
C ARG A 105 6.49 -6.84 -7.73
N MET A 106 7.72 -7.21 -8.09
CA MET A 106 8.60 -8.01 -7.23
C MET A 106 8.97 -7.24 -5.97
N GLN A 107 9.40 -5.99 -6.09
CA GLN A 107 9.72 -5.16 -4.92
C GLN A 107 8.50 -4.96 -4.01
N ILE A 108 7.29 -4.82 -4.56
CA ILE A 108 6.08 -4.77 -3.74
C ILE A 108 5.79 -6.12 -3.06
N ALA A 109 6.07 -7.24 -3.71
CA ALA A 109 5.95 -8.55 -3.07
C ALA A 109 6.92 -8.69 -1.89
N ASP A 110 8.16 -8.23 -2.02
CA ASP A 110 9.15 -8.20 -0.93
C ASP A 110 8.68 -7.32 0.22
N VAL A 111 8.10 -6.15 -0.08
CA VAL A 111 7.53 -5.25 0.93
C VAL A 111 6.37 -5.91 1.68
N VAL A 112 5.48 -6.63 0.98
CA VAL A 112 4.37 -7.38 1.60
C VAL A 112 4.90 -8.51 2.48
N ALA A 113 5.91 -9.25 2.02
CA ALA A 113 6.53 -10.32 2.79
C ALA A 113 7.19 -9.78 4.07
N GLU A 114 7.90 -8.65 3.97
CA GLU A 114 8.52 -8.01 5.14
C GLU A 114 7.47 -7.51 6.14
N ALA A 115 6.35 -6.94 5.66
CA ALA A 115 5.26 -6.47 6.51
C ALA A 115 4.58 -7.59 7.31
N LEU A 116 4.49 -8.78 6.73
CA LEU A 116 3.93 -9.97 7.38
C LEU A 116 4.91 -10.62 8.37
N THR A 117 6.21 -10.56 8.09
CA THR A 117 7.25 -11.19 8.92
C THR A 117 7.76 -10.29 10.05
N ASN A 118 7.56 -8.97 9.95
CA ASN A 118 7.97 -7.99 10.95
C ASN A 118 6.81 -7.06 11.37
N PRO A 119 5.70 -7.61 11.91
CA PRO A 119 4.56 -6.80 12.33
C PRO A 119 4.91 -5.80 13.44
N ASP A 120 5.96 -6.06 14.23
CA ASP A 120 6.47 -5.17 15.28
C ASP A 120 6.84 -3.77 14.76
N VAL A 121 7.37 -3.70 13.53
CA VAL A 121 7.71 -2.42 12.88
C VAL A 121 6.77 -2.05 11.74
N ALA A 122 5.94 -2.97 11.23
CA ALA A 122 5.08 -2.71 10.08
C ALA A 122 3.62 -2.39 10.43
N ALA A 123 3.14 -2.79 11.61
CA ALA A 123 1.74 -2.63 12.00
C ALA A 123 1.32 -1.16 12.18
N ASN A 124 0.04 -0.91 11.89
CA ASN A 124 -0.65 0.37 11.95
C ASN A 124 -0.01 1.45 11.07
N LYS A 125 0.47 1.08 9.88
CA LYS A 125 1.12 2.02 8.94
C LYS A 125 0.44 2.06 7.58
N VAL A 126 0.50 3.25 6.98
CA VAL A 126 0.28 3.46 5.56
C VAL A 126 1.63 3.84 4.97
N VAL A 127 2.17 2.99 4.09
CA VAL A 127 3.46 3.18 3.44
C VAL A 127 3.26 3.47 1.97
N GLU A 128 3.81 4.58 1.50
CA GLU A 128 3.91 4.91 0.09
C GLU A 128 5.23 4.35 -0.47
N VAL A 129 5.19 3.64 -1.59
CA VAL A 129 6.34 2.87 -2.07
C VAL A 129 6.66 3.19 -3.52
N ILE A 130 7.88 3.69 -3.75
CA ILE A 130 8.47 3.93 -5.07
C ILE A 130 9.89 3.34 -5.09
N ALA A 131 10.52 3.27 -6.25
CA ALA A 131 11.94 2.95 -6.38
C ALA A 131 12.69 4.07 -7.10
N LYS A 132 13.97 4.27 -6.74
CA LYS A 132 14.85 5.28 -7.34
C LYS A 132 16.22 4.67 -7.63
N ASP A 133 16.84 5.11 -8.72
CA ASP A 133 18.17 4.67 -9.16
C ASP A 133 19.32 5.24 -8.31
N ASP A 134 19.08 6.35 -7.61
CA ASP A 134 20.05 7.03 -6.74
C ASP A 134 19.86 6.74 -5.24
N ALA A 135 18.83 5.98 -4.87
CA ALA A 135 18.55 5.67 -3.48
C ALA A 135 19.55 4.62 -2.94
N PRO A 136 20.08 4.80 -1.72
CA PRO A 136 20.91 3.77 -1.10
C PRO A 136 20.07 2.53 -0.76
N ALA A 137 20.61 1.35 -1.03
CA ALA A 137 20.00 0.09 -0.60
C ALA A 137 19.91 0.05 0.94
N ARG A 138 18.71 -0.25 1.45
CA ARG A 138 18.44 -0.42 2.88
C ARG A 138 17.53 -1.63 3.09
N PRO A 139 17.67 -2.36 4.21
CA PRO A 139 16.71 -3.41 4.57
C PRO A 139 15.29 -2.84 4.67
N ILE A 140 14.29 -3.55 4.11
CA ILE A 140 12.90 -3.08 4.11
C ILE A 140 12.38 -2.87 5.54
N LYS A 141 12.80 -3.71 6.50
CA LYS A 141 12.52 -3.52 7.93
C LYS A 141 12.87 -2.12 8.43
N GLU A 142 14.04 -1.61 8.05
CA GLU A 142 14.50 -0.28 8.46
C GLU A 142 13.68 0.83 7.80
N LEU A 143 13.19 0.61 6.57
CA LEU A 143 12.28 1.54 5.90
C LEU A 143 10.94 1.62 6.64
N PHE A 144 10.38 0.48 7.09
CA PHE A 144 9.17 0.46 7.91
C PHE A 144 9.33 1.24 9.22
N ALA A 145 10.48 1.11 9.89
CA ALA A 145 10.75 1.79 11.15
C ALA A 145 10.78 3.34 11.02
N GLN A 146 11.03 3.87 9.81
CA GLN A 146 11.07 5.31 9.53
C GLN A 146 9.68 5.92 9.28
N VAL A 147 8.68 5.11 8.92
CA VAL A 147 7.33 5.60 8.65
C VAL A 147 6.54 5.70 9.96
N PRO A 148 5.85 6.80 10.28
CA PRO A 148 5.05 6.91 11.51
C PRO A 148 3.83 5.98 11.48
N GLU A 149 3.27 5.69 12.65
CA GLU A 149 1.93 5.07 12.72
C GLU A 149 0.89 6.00 12.08
N TYR A 150 -0.06 5.39 11.39
CA TYR A 150 -1.15 6.08 10.71
C TYR A 150 -2.43 6.03 11.54
N ARG A 151 -3.09 7.18 11.67
CA ARG A 151 -4.37 7.32 12.37
C ARG A 151 -5.38 7.95 11.41
N VAL A 152 -6.56 7.34 11.30
CA VAL A 152 -7.70 7.84 10.51
C VAL A 152 -8.49 8.88 11.30
#